data_AF-A0A4P6U3E3-F1
#
_entry.id   AF-A0A4P6U3E3-F1
#
_cell.length_a   1.000
_cell.length_b   1.000
_cell.length_c   1.000
_cell.angle_alpha   90.00
_cell.angle_beta   90.00
_cell.angle_gamma   90.00
#
_symmetry.space_group_name_H-M   'P 1'
#
loop_
_entity.id
_entity.type
_entity.pdbx_description
1 polymer ?
#
loop_
_entity_poly.entity_id
_entity_poly.type
_entity_poly.pdbx_seq_one_letter_code
_entity_poly.pdbx_strand_id
1 'polypeptide(L)'
;MASGVDLSAHALTGLANDIRDFHHTVSERVTSLNRVVDMIQAGWKGAAGKEFDTVQQGVNKNLRKLQDDLVDLEEAMRASVGGFTDQEQERISDIRKVDNSYEVKSRITDLA
;
A
#
# COMPACT_ATOMS: atom_id res chain seq x y z
N MET A 1 12.73 -2.78 -22.78
CA MET A 1 11.32 -2.75 -22.35
C MET A 1 11.14 -3.17 -20.89
N ALA A 2 12.06 -3.92 -20.27
CA ALA A 2 11.98 -4.31 -18.84
C ALA A 2 11.99 -3.14 -17.83
N SER A 3 12.50 -1.96 -18.21
CA SER A 3 12.69 -0.84 -17.28
C SER A 3 11.39 -0.18 -16.80
N GLY A 4 10.31 -0.21 -17.58
CA GLY A 4 9.05 0.46 -17.21
C GLY A 4 8.26 -0.27 -16.12
N VAL A 5 8.34 -1.60 -16.11
CA VAL A 5 7.65 -2.48 -15.15
C VAL A 5 8.33 -2.37 -13.78
N ASP A 6 9.66 -2.37 -13.76
CA ASP A 6 10.47 -2.20 -12.54
C ASP A 6 10.20 -0.84 -11.88
N LEU A 7 10.08 0.24 -12.67
CA LEU A 7 9.69 1.56 -12.16
C LEU A 7 8.31 1.56 -11.51
N SER A 8 7.33 0.83 -12.08
CA SER A 8 5.97 0.74 -11.54
C SER A 8 5.93 -0.04 -10.22
N ALA A 9 6.58 -1.21 -10.16
CA ALA A 9 6.67 -2.02 -8.96
C ALA A 9 7.40 -1.26 -7.83
N HIS A 10 8.47 -0.54 -8.18
CA HIS A 10 9.20 0.30 -7.25
C HIS A 10 8.35 1.45 -6.71
N ALA A 11 7.60 2.14 -7.57
CA ALA A 11 6.71 3.23 -7.17
C ALA A 11 5.58 2.77 -6.22
N LEU A 12 4.96 1.62 -6.49
CA LEU A 12 3.93 1.05 -5.63
C LEU A 12 4.51 0.59 -4.27
N THR A 13 5.72 0.04 -4.27
CA THR A 13 6.43 -0.31 -3.03
C THR A 13 6.76 0.93 -2.21
N GLY A 14 7.18 2.02 -2.87
CA GLY A 14 7.42 3.32 -2.23
C GLY A 14 6.15 3.85 -1.58
N LEU A 15 5.05 3.89 -2.32
CA LEU A 15 3.76 4.33 -1.79
C LEU A 15 3.29 3.50 -0.59
N ALA A 16 3.46 2.17 -0.62
CA ALA A 16 3.14 1.31 0.51
C ALA A 16 3.97 1.64 1.76
N ASN A 17 5.24 2.02 1.59
CA ASN A 17 6.08 2.46 2.71
C ASN A 17 5.65 3.84 3.23
N ASP A 18 5.32 4.78 2.35
CA ASP A 18 4.84 6.11 2.74
C ASP A 18 3.53 6.01 3.55
N ILE A 19 2.61 5.12 3.15
CA ILE A 19 1.36 4.84 3.88
C ILE A 19 1.66 4.30 5.28
N ARG A 20 2.62 3.38 5.40
CA ARG A 20 3.04 2.83 6.69
C ARG A 20 3.64 3.90 7.60
N ASP A 21 4.51 4.76 7.07
CA ASP A 21 5.14 5.83 7.83
C ASP A 21 4.10 6.86 8.30
N PHE A 22 3.12 7.16 7.45
CA PHE A 22 1.97 7.99 7.82
C PHE A 22 1.13 7.35 8.93
N HIS A 23 0.85 6.05 8.83
CA HIS A 23 0.16 5.29 9.87
C HIS A 23 0.89 5.39 11.23
N HIS A 24 2.20 5.22 11.27
CA HIS A 24 3.01 5.39 12.49
C HIS A 24 2.90 6.81 13.05
N THR A 25 3.05 7.82 12.18
CA THR A 25 2.94 9.23 12.57
C THR A 25 1.56 9.57 13.17
N VAL A 26 0.48 9.06 12.57
CA VAL A 26 -0.88 9.26 13.10
C VAL A 26 -0.99 8.64 14.49
N SER A 27 -0.51 7.40 14.68
CA SER A 27 -0.52 6.69 15.96
C SER A 27 0.18 7.45 17.09
N GLU A 28 1.35 8.03 16.80
CA GLU A 28 2.10 8.85 17.75
C GLU A 28 1.33 10.12 18.14
N ARG A 29 0.71 10.78 17.15
CA ARG A 29 -0.11 11.98 17.41
C ARG A 29 -1.35 11.67 18.24
N VAL A 30 -2.01 10.53 18.01
CA VAL A 30 -3.13 10.06 18.85
C VAL A 30 -2.69 9.91 20.29
N THR A 31 -1.56 9.23 20.50
CA THR A 31 -1.02 8.98 21.84
C THR A 31 -0.67 10.30 22.54
N SER A 32 -0.08 11.24 21.81
CA SER A 32 0.22 12.58 22.33
C SER A 32 -1.05 13.35 22.73
N LEU A 33 -2.06 13.36 21.86
CA LEU A 33 -3.35 14.00 22.14
C LEU A 33 -3.98 13.42 23.41
N ASN A 34 -3.99 12.10 23.55
CA ASN A 34 -4.54 11.44 24.74
C ASN A 34 -3.78 11.84 26.03
N ARG A 35 -2.45 11.94 26.01
CA ARG A 35 -1.71 12.43 27.19
C ARG A 35 -2.06 13.88 27.55
N VAL A 36 -2.21 14.75 26.54
CA VAL A 36 -2.59 16.15 26.77
C VAL A 36 -4.00 16.24 27.36
N VAL A 37 -4.92 15.44 26.84
CA VAL A 37 -6.29 15.29 27.37
C VAL A 37 -6.25 14.88 28.83
N ASP A 38 -5.52 13.82 29.17
CA ASP A 38 -5.46 13.29 30.53
C ASP A 38 -4.93 14.34 31.53
N MET A 39 -3.93 15.13 31.12
CA MET A 39 -3.39 16.22 31.94
C MET A 39 -4.41 17.35 32.18
N ILE A 40 -5.21 17.70 31.17
CA ILE A 40 -6.21 18.78 31.27
C ILE A 40 -7.44 18.31 32.04
N GLN A 41 -7.89 17.07 31.84
CA GLN A 41 -9.05 16.49 32.55
C GLN A 41 -8.86 16.45 34.06
N ALA A 42 -7.63 16.28 34.55
CA ALA A 42 -7.33 16.40 35.97
C ALA A 42 -7.78 17.76 36.57
N GLY A 43 -7.85 18.81 35.75
CA GLY A 43 -8.31 20.15 36.12
C GLY A 43 -9.80 20.42 35.89
N TRP A 44 -10.52 19.61 35.12
CA TRP A 44 -11.93 19.85 34.75
C TRP A 44 -12.86 18.89 35.50
N LYS A 45 -13.38 19.32 36.66
CA LYS A 45 -14.42 18.56 37.38
C LYS A 45 -15.83 18.87 36.84
N GLY A 46 -16.67 17.84 36.75
CA GLY A 46 -18.11 17.96 36.49
C GLY A 46 -18.52 17.72 35.04
N ALA A 47 -19.55 18.42 34.57
CA ALA A 47 -20.16 18.20 33.25
C ALA A 47 -19.20 18.41 32.07
N ALA A 48 -18.27 19.37 32.18
CA ALA A 48 -17.27 19.65 31.15
C ALA A 48 -16.30 18.46 30.91
N GLY A 49 -15.96 17.71 31.97
CA GLY A 49 -15.11 16.52 31.84
C GLY A 49 -15.79 15.42 31.03
N LYS A 50 -17.11 15.21 31.24
CA LYS A 50 -17.92 14.20 30.52
C LYS A 50 -18.11 14.50 29.03
N GLU A 51 -18.37 15.76 28.69
CA GLU A 51 -18.49 16.16 27.28
C GLU A 51 -17.15 15.95 26.55
N PHE A 52 -16.04 16.25 27.24
CA PHE A 52 -14.71 16.03 26.70
C PHE A 52 -14.38 14.54 26.52
N ASP A 53 -14.72 13.69 27.49
CA ASP A 53 -14.61 12.21 27.36
C ASP A 53 -15.31 11.71 26.10
N THR A 54 -16.52 12.21 25.84
CA THR A 54 -17.33 11.80 24.68
C THR A 54 -16.66 12.17 23.37
N VAL A 55 -16.15 13.41 23.28
CA VAL A 55 -15.40 13.88 22.09
C VAL A 55 -14.13 13.06 21.91
N GLN A 56 -13.37 12.81 22.97
CA GLN A 56 -12.13 12.02 22.92
C GLN A 56 -12.40 10.59 22.45
N GLN A 57 -13.46 9.94 22.94
CA GLN A 57 -13.85 8.61 22.49
C GLN A 57 -14.20 8.59 20.99
N GLY A 58 -14.92 9.61 20.51
CA GLY A 58 -15.22 9.77 19.09
C GLY A 58 -13.96 9.93 18.23
N VAL A 59 -13.05 10.79 18.67
CA VAL A 59 -11.75 11.02 18.01
C VAL A 59 -10.92 9.73 17.98
N ASN A 60 -10.79 9.05 19.11
CA ASN A 60 -10.05 7.78 19.20
C ASN A 60 -10.64 6.69 18.31
N LYS A 61 -11.99 6.61 18.22
CA LYS A 61 -12.66 5.67 17.32
C LYS A 61 -12.34 5.98 15.86
N ASN A 62 -12.44 7.24 15.45
CA ASN A 62 -12.14 7.66 14.08
C ASN A 62 -10.68 7.42 13.72
N LEU A 63 -9.77 7.65 14.66
CA LEU A 63 -8.34 7.42 14.45
C LEU A 63 -8.02 5.93 14.30
N ARG A 64 -8.63 5.05 15.10
CA ARG A 64 -8.48 3.59 14.91
C ARG A 64 -8.99 3.15 13.54
N LYS A 65 -10.16 3.65 13.14
CA LYS A 65 -10.69 3.37 11.80
C LYS A 65 -9.74 3.83 10.69
N LEU A 66 -9.19 5.04 10.81
CA LEU A 66 -8.19 5.53 9.86
C LEU A 66 -6.95 4.63 9.82
N GLN A 67 -6.50 4.10 10.98
CA GLN A 67 -5.37 3.17 11.03
C GLN A 67 -5.69 1.86 10.30
N ASP A 68 -6.86 1.29 10.55
CA ASP A 68 -7.32 0.07 9.87
C ASP A 68 -7.38 0.29 8.34
N ASP A 69 -7.98 1.41 7.89
CA ASP A 69 -8.10 1.76 6.48
C ASP A 69 -6.71 1.93 5.81
N LEU A 70 -5.70 2.44 6.54
CA LEU A 70 -4.33 2.60 6.03
C LEU A 70 -3.57 1.26 5.93
N VAL A 71 -3.81 0.33 6.86
CA VAL A 71 -3.26 -1.03 6.78
C VAL A 71 -3.83 -1.76 5.58
N ASP A 72 -5.15 -1.72 5.40
CA ASP A 72 -5.83 -2.31 4.25
C ASP A 72 -5.29 -1.75 2.92
N LEU A 73 -5.05 -0.44 2.87
CA LEU A 73 -4.46 0.22 1.70
C LEU A 73 -3.02 -0.22 1.45
N GLU A 74 -2.18 -0.34 2.49
CA GLU A 74 -0.81 -0.87 2.37
C GLU A 74 -0.84 -2.28 1.77
N GLU A 75 -1.69 -3.17 2.31
CA GLU A 75 -1.83 -4.54 1.84
C GLU A 75 -2.27 -4.59 0.37
N ALA A 76 -3.25 -3.77 -0.01
CA ALA A 76 -3.71 -3.68 -1.39
C ALA A 76 -2.59 -3.23 -2.35
N MET A 77 -1.74 -2.27 -1.94
CA MET A 77 -0.60 -1.84 -2.74
C MET A 77 0.47 -2.94 -2.88
N ARG A 78 0.75 -3.68 -1.80
CA ARG A 78 1.69 -4.83 -1.84
C ARG A 78 1.18 -5.98 -2.70
N ALA A 79 -0.11 -6.30 -2.59
CA ALA A 79 -0.76 -7.29 -3.43
C ALA A 79 -0.71 -6.89 -4.92
N SER A 80 -0.87 -5.60 -5.22
CA SER A 80 -0.76 -5.07 -6.58
C SER A 80 0.64 -5.27 -7.19
N VAL A 81 1.71 -5.13 -6.40
CA VAL A 81 3.09 -5.42 -6.86
C VAL A 81 3.28 -6.90 -7.21
N GLY A 82 2.77 -7.80 -6.37
CA GLY A 82 2.82 -9.24 -6.62
C GLY A 82 2.05 -9.62 -7.89
N GLY A 83 0.80 -9.18 -8.01
CA GLY A 83 -0.05 -9.45 -9.18
C GLY A 83 0.50 -8.87 -10.48
N PHE A 84 1.12 -7.68 -10.43
CA PHE A 84 1.77 -7.09 -11.60
C PHE A 84 3.00 -7.89 -12.07
N THR A 85 3.78 -8.42 -11.12
CA THR A 85 4.96 -9.25 -11.41
C THR A 85 4.59 -10.59 -12.05
N ASP A 86 3.53 -11.23 -11.55
CA ASP A 86 3.06 -12.52 -12.08
C ASP A 86 2.49 -12.38 -13.50
N GLN A 87 1.65 -11.37 -13.73
CA GLN A 87 1.06 -11.09 -15.05
C GLN A 87 2.12 -10.75 -16.11
N GLU A 88 3.25 -10.15 -15.72
CA GLU A 88 4.31 -9.81 -16.65
C GLU A 88 5.15 -11.04 -17.03
N GLN A 89 5.42 -11.95 -16.10
CA GLN A 89 6.09 -13.22 -16.40
C GLN A 89 5.27 -14.04 -17.41
N GLU A 90 3.95 -14.06 -17.26
CA GLU A 90 3.04 -14.70 -18.22
C GLU A 90 3.14 -14.04 -19.60
N ARG A 91 3.09 -12.71 -19.70
CA ARG A 91 3.25 -11.98 -20.97
C ARG A 91 4.61 -12.25 -21.63
N ILE A 92 5.71 -12.25 -20.88
CA ILE A 92 7.04 -12.56 -21.42
C ILE A 92 7.11 -14.01 -21.91
N SER A 93 6.51 -14.95 -21.18
CA SER A 93 6.43 -16.37 -21.58
C SER A 93 5.68 -16.52 -22.91
N ASP A 94 4.56 -15.83 -23.08
CA ASP A 94 3.76 -15.89 -24.31
C ASP A 94 4.46 -15.21 -25.50
N ILE A 95 5.15 -14.10 -25.28
CA ILE A 95 5.99 -13.48 -26.31
C ILE A 95 7.11 -14.44 -26.75
N ARG A 96 7.79 -15.11 -25.81
CA ARG A 96 8.84 -16.11 -26.14
C ARG A 96 8.29 -17.31 -26.91
N LYS A 97 7.05 -17.75 -26.63
CA LYS A 97 6.40 -18.83 -27.38
C LYS A 97 6.09 -18.42 -28.83
N VAL A 98 5.64 -17.18 -29.03
CA VAL A 98 5.41 -16.63 -30.38
C VAL A 98 6.74 -16.49 -31.13
N ASP A 99 7.80 -16.07 -30.42
CA ASP A 99 9.15 -15.96 -30.99
C ASP A 99 9.72 -17.31 -31.45
N ASN A 100 9.52 -18.41 -30.72
CA ASN A 100 10.02 -19.72 -31.17
C ASN A 100 9.20 -20.39 -32.29
N SER A 101 8.07 -19.80 -32.71
CA SER A 101 7.19 -20.41 -33.73
C SER A 101 7.62 -20.11 -35.18
N TYR A 102 8.62 -19.25 -35.39
CA TYR A 102 9.19 -18.97 -36.71
C TYR A 102 10.45 -19.80 -36.99
N GLU A 103 10.35 -21.14 -36.92
CA GLU A 103 11.30 -21.96 -37.67
C GLU A 103 11.07 -21.73 -39.18
N VAL A 104 11.86 -20.84 -39.78
CA VAL A 104 11.99 -20.76 -41.24
C VAL A 104 12.58 -22.10 -41.69
N LYS A 105 11.71 -23.00 -42.15
CA LYS A 105 12.09 -24.22 -42.84
C LYS A 105 12.87 -23.81 -44.09
N SER A 106 14.19 -23.73 -43.95
CA SER A 106 15.10 -23.28 -45.00
C SER A 106 14.88 -24.15 -46.24
N ARG A 107 14.28 -23.57 -47.29
CA ARG A 107 14.17 -24.19 -48.63
C ARG A 107 15.45 -23.93 -49.43
N ILE A 108 16.62 -24.07 -48.80
CA ILE A 108 17.90 -24.05 -49.50
C ILE A 108 18.44 -25.49 -49.52
N THR A 109 17.69 -26.37 -50.17
CA THR A 109 18.13 -27.71 -50.59
C THR A 109 17.46 -28.11 -51.90
N ASP A 110 17.22 -27.15 -52.80
CA ASP A 110 16.77 -27.49 -54.16
C ASP A 110 17.05 -26.34 -55.16
N LEU A 111 18.34 -26.02 -55.40
CA LEU A 111 18.80 -25.54 -56.71
C LEU A 111 20.33 -25.51 -56.78
N ALA A 112 20.86 -26.25 -57.77
CA ALA A 112 22.24 -26.33 -58.29
C ALA A 112 23.23 -27.24 -57.55
#